data_AF-A0A3N5QQK1-F1
#
_entry.id   AF-A0A3N5QQK1-F1
#
_cell.length_a   1.000
_cell.length_b   1.000
_cell.length_c   1.000
_cell.angle_alpha   90.00
_cell.angle_beta   90.00
_cell.angle_gamma   90.00
#
_symmetry.space_group_name_H-M   'P 1'
#
loop_
_entity.id
_entity.type
_entity.pdbx_description
1 polymer ?
#
loop_
_entity_poly.entity_id
_entity_poly.type
_entity_poly.pdbx_seq_one_letter_code
_entity_poly.pdbx_strand_id
1 'polypeptide(L)'
;MDTNSFRAGLALIALFAAAIVSSAEDGFRYFVQPDSAIITWARNTLVQDPRWPGGTEFVCVGPGEPSKAWRTERTEDAAVTVAFTGYHAPSHQLIEAVVDYTNQRVRSCAAVPGRKPMIAGADFSRCDSIVKADPRWREAIAQRGITDVTSLVVDGWSSGIVSTDPKQRIVRGITYALTNGVNQYDRPIEGIICHVDLDARKVIDVFDHGVQPVASPSASHDDLTISPEPFVPLTIQHEREPFTIDEQRITWQGWSFRFLMHPREGLVIYDVRRTLQGEEQYVAWRLGLSEMFVPYGDSSAAW
;
A
#
# COMPACT_ATOMS: atom_id res chain seq x y z
N MET A 1 -16.29 11.91 -8.86
CA MET A 1 -15.08 11.08 -8.67
C MET A 1 -14.02 11.99 -8.12
N ASP A 2 -13.68 11.79 -6.86
CA ASP A 2 -12.90 12.75 -6.08
C ASP A 2 -11.41 12.63 -6.44
N THR A 3 -10.82 13.73 -6.88
CA THR A 3 -9.42 13.84 -7.33
C THR A 3 -8.40 13.66 -6.19
N ASN A 4 -8.89 13.50 -4.96
CA ASN A 4 -8.09 13.38 -3.74
C ASN A 4 -7.48 11.99 -3.52
N SER A 5 -8.12 10.91 -3.98
CA SER A 5 -7.56 9.54 -3.84
C SER A 5 -6.30 9.32 -4.67
N PHE A 6 -6.16 10.07 -5.78
CA PHE A 6 -4.98 10.01 -6.64
C PHE A 6 -3.79 10.80 -6.07
N ARG A 7 -4.04 11.78 -5.19
CA ARG A 7 -3.00 12.63 -4.59
C ARG A 7 -2.27 11.96 -3.42
N ALA A 8 -2.95 11.10 -2.66
CA ALA A 8 -2.34 10.41 -1.52
C ALA A 8 -1.24 9.42 -1.93
N GLY A 9 -1.39 8.74 -3.08
CA GLY A 9 -0.36 7.83 -3.62
C GLY A 9 0.86 8.55 -4.23
N LEU A 10 0.71 9.81 -4.65
CA LEU A 10 1.77 10.63 -5.24
C LEU A 10 2.65 11.30 -4.18
N ALA A 11 2.15 11.52 -2.97
CA ALA A 11 2.84 12.27 -1.92
C ALA A 11 4.08 11.55 -1.35
N LEU A 12 4.15 10.22 -1.40
CA LEU A 12 5.34 9.47 -0.97
C LEU A 12 6.45 9.41 -2.03
N ILE A 13 6.19 9.85 -3.27
CA ILE A 13 7.14 9.73 -4.40
C ILE A 13 7.94 11.03 -4.61
N ALA A 14 7.53 12.16 -4.01
CA ALA A 14 8.02 13.49 -4.40
C ALA A 14 9.17 14.08 -3.55
N LEU A 15 9.77 13.35 -2.60
CA LEU A 15 10.68 13.94 -1.60
C LEU A 15 12.19 13.84 -1.87
N PHE A 16 12.64 13.42 -3.06
CA PHE A 16 14.07 13.38 -3.39
C PHE A 16 14.38 14.11 -4.70
N ALA A 17 14.26 15.44 -4.68
CA ALA A 17 14.83 16.31 -5.69
C ALA A 17 16.08 17.00 -5.12
N ALA A 18 17.18 16.26 -5.03
CA ALA A 18 18.52 16.83 -4.81
C ALA A 18 19.39 16.50 -6.03
N ALA A 19 20.22 17.45 -6.44
CA ALA A 19 20.85 17.55 -7.75
C ALA A 19 21.49 16.24 -8.26
N ILE A 20 20.91 15.69 -9.33
CA ILE A 20 21.41 14.54 -10.07
C ILE A 20 22.50 15.05 -11.03
N VAL A 21 23.76 14.89 -10.66
CA VAL A 21 24.85 14.92 -11.65
C VAL A 21 24.93 13.50 -12.20
N SER A 22 24.30 13.25 -13.34
CA SER A 22 24.39 11.97 -14.06
C SER A 22 25.85 11.73 -14.44
N SER A 23 26.54 10.83 -13.72
CA SER A 23 27.73 10.18 -14.22
C SER A 23 27.35 8.76 -14.62
N ALA A 24 26.94 8.59 -15.88
CA ALA A 24 26.85 7.26 -16.48
C ALA A 24 28.26 6.64 -16.48
N GLU A 25 28.62 5.93 -15.42
CA GLU A 25 29.74 5.00 -15.49
C GLU A 25 29.36 3.93 -16.53
N ASP A 26 30.16 3.84 -17.59
CA ASP A 26 30.08 2.91 -18.72
C ASP A 26 28.92 3.07 -19.73
N GLY A 27 28.10 4.12 -19.65
CA GLY A 27 27.03 4.37 -20.62
C GLY A 27 25.85 3.37 -20.59
N PHE A 28 25.81 2.49 -19.59
CA PHE A 28 24.74 1.51 -19.38
C PHE A 28 23.64 2.06 -18.47
N ARG A 29 22.39 2.09 -18.95
CA ARG A 29 21.25 2.56 -18.16
C ARG A 29 20.68 1.45 -17.29
N TYR A 30 20.75 1.65 -15.99
CA TYR A 30 20.18 0.75 -15.01
C TYR A 30 18.67 0.89 -14.92
N PHE A 31 18.02 -0.13 -14.35
CA PHE A 31 16.62 -0.03 -13.95
C PHE A 31 16.46 1.09 -12.93
N VAL A 32 15.52 2.00 -13.22
CA VAL A 32 15.25 3.18 -12.41
C VAL A 32 13.78 3.30 -12.03
N GLN A 33 13.51 3.90 -10.87
CA GLN A 33 12.15 4.27 -10.46
C GLN A 33 11.51 5.20 -11.51
N PRO A 34 10.34 4.84 -12.08
CA PRO A 34 9.56 5.73 -12.92
C PRO A 34 9.08 6.95 -12.11
N ASP A 35 9.26 8.14 -12.66
CA ASP A 35 8.73 9.37 -12.07
C ASP A 35 7.23 9.54 -12.37
N SER A 36 6.64 10.61 -11.85
CA SER A 36 5.23 10.92 -12.02
C SER A 36 4.82 11.17 -13.47
N ALA A 37 5.73 11.67 -14.32
CA ALA A 37 5.47 11.92 -15.73
C ALA A 37 5.40 10.60 -16.50
N ILE A 38 6.34 9.69 -16.26
CA ILE A 38 6.36 8.34 -16.85
C ILE A 38 5.13 7.55 -16.40
N ILE A 39 4.79 7.57 -15.11
CA ILE A 39 3.60 6.88 -14.58
C ILE A 39 2.32 7.45 -15.22
N THR A 40 2.22 8.77 -15.36
CA THR A 40 1.05 9.42 -15.97
C THR A 40 0.90 9.04 -17.44
N TRP A 41 2.00 9.07 -18.20
CA TRP A 41 2.00 8.64 -19.59
C TRP A 41 1.63 7.15 -19.71
N ALA A 42 2.21 6.29 -18.86
CA ALA A 42 1.98 4.85 -18.89
C ALA A 42 0.52 4.52 -18.58
N ARG A 43 -0.07 5.19 -17.60
CA ARG A 43 -1.50 5.10 -17.28
C ARG A 43 -2.35 5.51 -18.49
N ASN A 44 -2.06 6.67 -19.09
CA ASN A 44 -2.82 7.18 -20.23
C ASN A 44 -2.75 6.23 -21.44
N THR A 45 -1.60 5.59 -21.64
CA THR A 45 -1.40 4.57 -22.68
C THR A 45 -2.20 3.31 -22.36
N LEU A 46 -2.14 2.82 -21.11
CA LEU A 46 -2.82 1.60 -20.68
C LEU A 46 -4.35 1.70 -20.77
N VAL A 47 -4.94 2.83 -20.38
CA VAL A 47 -6.41 2.99 -20.42
C VAL A 47 -7.00 3.05 -21.83
N GLN A 48 -6.16 3.21 -22.85
CA GLN A 48 -6.57 3.10 -24.26
C GLN A 48 -6.39 1.69 -24.82
N ASP A 49 -5.73 0.78 -24.09
CA ASP A 49 -5.54 -0.59 -24.51
C ASP A 49 -6.86 -1.38 -24.33
N PRO A 50 -7.38 -2.05 -25.37
CA PRO A 50 -8.65 -2.77 -25.29
C PRO A 50 -8.63 -3.94 -24.30
N ARG A 51 -7.45 -4.41 -23.88
CA ARG A 51 -7.30 -5.45 -22.84
C ARG A 51 -7.49 -4.90 -21.43
N TRP A 52 -7.53 -3.58 -21.25
CA TRP A 52 -7.82 -2.90 -19.98
C TRP A 52 -9.24 -2.32 -20.02
N PRO A 53 -10.25 -3.02 -19.46
CA PRO A 53 -11.64 -2.59 -19.55
C PRO A 53 -11.88 -1.24 -18.87
N GLY A 54 -12.77 -0.43 -19.45
CA GLY A 54 -13.20 0.83 -18.86
C GLY A 54 -13.82 0.62 -17.48
N GLY A 55 -13.52 1.51 -16.53
CA GLY A 55 -13.98 1.40 -15.14
C GLY A 55 -13.14 0.48 -14.26
N THR A 56 -12.03 -0.07 -14.75
CA THR A 56 -11.04 -0.79 -13.93
C THR A 56 -10.40 0.19 -12.93
N GLU A 57 -10.50 -0.12 -11.64
CA GLU A 57 -9.86 0.62 -10.55
C GLU A 57 -8.36 0.27 -10.51
N PHE A 58 -7.48 1.26 -10.41
CA PHE A 58 -6.05 1.02 -10.19
C PHE A 58 -5.82 0.65 -8.72
N VAL A 59 -5.30 -0.54 -8.49
CA VAL A 59 -5.05 -1.11 -7.16
C VAL A 59 -3.62 -0.84 -6.71
N CYS A 60 -2.67 -1.07 -7.62
CA CYS A 60 -1.25 -0.91 -7.35
C CYS A 60 -0.53 -0.43 -8.62
N VAL A 61 0.38 0.52 -8.48
CA VAL A 61 1.19 1.06 -9.59
C VAL A 61 2.61 1.23 -9.11
N GLY A 62 3.56 0.61 -9.81
CA GLY A 62 4.95 0.57 -9.38
C GLY A 62 5.92 0.37 -10.54
N PRO A 63 7.23 0.31 -10.23
CA PRO A 63 8.24 0.07 -11.24
C PRO A 63 8.09 -1.36 -11.78
N GLY A 64 8.12 -1.54 -13.10
CA GLY A 64 8.11 -2.87 -13.71
C GLY A 64 9.51 -3.46 -13.69
N GLU A 65 9.75 -4.38 -12.76
CA GLU A 65 11.07 -4.98 -12.57
C GLU A 65 11.53 -5.75 -13.82
N PRO A 66 12.81 -5.60 -14.23
CA PRO A 66 13.36 -6.39 -15.33
C PRO A 66 13.49 -7.86 -14.92
N SER A 67 13.60 -8.75 -15.91
CA SER A 67 13.84 -10.16 -15.65
C SER A 67 15.18 -10.38 -14.94
N LYS A 68 15.31 -11.48 -14.19
CA LYS A 68 16.58 -11.86 -13.55
C LYS A 68 17.73 -12.04 -14.58
N ALA A 69 17.43 -12.37 -15.83
CA ALA A 69 18.44 -12.51 -16.89
C ALA A 69 19.09 -11.17 -17.28
N TRP A 70 18.36 -10.06 -17.16
CA TRP A 70 18.90 -8.72 -17.41
C TRP A 70 20.13 -8.41 -16.52
N ARG A 71 20.14 -8.93 -15.28
CA ARG A 71 21.26 -8.78 -14.34
C ARG A 71 22.57 -9.36 -14.88
N THR A 72 22.53 -10.55 -15.47
CA THR A 72 23.73 -11.34 -15.77
C THR A 72 24.40 -10.90 -17.05
N GLU A 73 23.62 -10.46 -18.02
CA GLU A 73 24.11 -10.21 -19.36
C GLU A 73 24.50 -8.74 -19.55
N ARG A 74 23.76 -7.79 -18.95
CA ARG A 74 23.97 -6.33 -19.14
C ARG A 74 24.25 -5.95 -20.60
N THR A 75 23.70 -6.70 -21.54
CA THR A 75 23.95 -6.58 -22.97
C THR A 75 23.18 -5.41 -23.57
N GLU A 76 22.17 -4.91 -22.86
CA GLU A 76 21.27 -3.83 -23.28
C GLU A 76 20.72 -3.05 -22.07
N ASP A 77 20.44 -1.77 -22.29
CA ASP A 77 19.83 -0.86 -21.30
C ASP A 77 18.53 -1.45 -20.73
N ALA A 78 18.29 -1.24 -19.43
CA ALA A 78 16.99 -1.57 -18.87
C ALA A 78 15.90 -0.71 -19.53
N ALA A 79 14.90 -1.37 -20.12
CA ALA A 79 13.65 -0.69 -20.45
C ALA A 79 13.02 -0.10 -19.19
N VAL A 80 12.64 1.17 -19.25
CA VAL A 80 11.85 1.80 -18.19
C VAL A 80 10.43 1.31 -18.36
N THR A 81 9.94 0.54 -17.38
CA THR A 81 8.59 -0.01 -17.44
C THR A 81 7.81 0.29 -16.17
N VAL A 82 6.48 0.36 -16.30
CA VAL A 82 5.55 0.58 -15.19
C VAL A 82 4.62 -0.63 -15.10
N ALA A 83 4.57 -1.24 -13.93
CA ALA A 83 3.66 -2.34 -13.62
C ALA A 83 2.37 -1.79 -13.00
N PHE A 84 1.23 -2.33 -13.43
CA PHE A 84 -0.10 -1.98 -12.95
C PHE A 84 -0.83 -3.25 -12.51
N THR A 85 -1.49 -3.16 -11.36
CA THR A 85 -2.54 -4.08 -10.95
C THR A 85 -3.85 -3.31 -10.90
N GLY A 86 -4.87 -3.82 -11.57
CA GLY A 86 -6.21 -3.24 -11.61
C GLY A 86 -7.28 -4.22 -11.18
N TYR A 87 -8.41 -3.69 -10.71
CA TYR A 87 -9.59 -4.48 -10.40
C TYR A 87 -10.79 -4.00 -11.22
N HIS A 88 -11.35 -4.88 -12.03
CA HIS A 88 -12.56 -4.62 -12.80
C HIS A 88 -13.75 -5.28 -12.10
N ALA A 89 -14.40 -4.51 -11.22
CA ALA A 89 -15.55 -4.97 -10.43
C ALA A 89 -16.67 -5.63 -11.27
N PRO A 90 -17.10 -5.09 -12.43
CA PRO A 90 -18.19 -5.71 -13.20
C PRO A 90 -17.92 -7.14 -13.67
N SER A 91 -16.64 -7.52 -13.89
CA SER A 91 -16.27 -8.90 -14.25
C SER A 91 -15.61 -9.68 -13.11
N HIS A 92 -15.48 -9.09 -11.92
CA HIS A 92 -14.76 -9.65 -10.77
C HIS A 92 -13.33 -10.12 -11.09
N GLN A 93 -12.63 -9.36 -11.93
CA GLN A 93 -11.30 -9.73 -12.40
C GLN A 93 -10.23 -8.78 -11.88
N LEU A 94 -9.18 -9.37 -11.31
CA LEU A 94 -7.88 -8.72 -11.19
C LEU A 94 -7.21 -8.71 -12.57
N ILE A 95 -6.54 -7.63 -12.93
CA ILE A 95 -5.84 -7.46 -14.20
C ILE A 95 -4.42 -7.00 -13.88
N GLU A 96 -3.42 -7.63 -14.48
CA GLU A 96 -2.02 -7.22 -14.39
C GLU A 96 -1.54 -6.73 -15.75
N ALA A 97 -0.85 -5.60 -15.77
CA ALA A 97 -0.32 -5.01 -16.98
C ALA A 97 1.09 -4.45 -16.77
N VAL A 98 1.89 -4.47 -17.82
CA VAL A 98 3.19 -3.81 -17.88
C VAL A 98 3.22 -2.91 -19.09
N VAL A 99 3.50 -1.63 -18.87
CA VAL A 99 3.69 -0.64 -19.93
C VAL A 99 5.17 -0.32 -20.05
N ASP A 100 5.68 -0.43 -21.27
CA ASP A 100 7.06 -0.15 -21.63
C ASP A 100 7.18 1.29 -22.13
N TYR A 101 7.74 2.15 -21.29
CA TYR A 101 7.95 3.56 -21.62
C TYR A 101 9.06 3.72 -22.64
N THR A 102 10.14 2.93 -22.56
CA THR A 102 11.24 3.01 -23.52
C THR A 102 10.76 2.73 -24.94
N ASN A 103 9.96 1.67 -25.14
CA ASN A 103 9.46 1.26 -26.45
C ASN A 103 8.05 1.77 -26.76
N GLN A 104 7.52 2.68 -25.94
CA GLN A 104 6.23 3.36 -26.11
C GLN A 104 5.05 2.40 -26.40
N ARG A 105 4.91 1.32 -25.62
CA ARG A 105 3.89 0.27 -25.86
C ARG A 105 3.38 -0.40 -24.59
N VAL A 106 2.17 -0.96 -24.65
CA VAL A 106 1.68 -1.90 -23.62
C VAL A 106 2.28 -3.28 -23.88
N ARG A 107 3.24 -3.69 -23.03
CA ARG A 107 3.98 -4.94 -23.16
C ARG A 107 3.11 -6.15 -22.83
N SER A 108 2.32 -6.06 -21.77
CA SER A 108 1.37 -7.10 -21.34
C SER A 108 0.17 -6.47 -20.66
N CYS A 109 -0.98 -7.12 -20.77
CA CYS A 109 -2.21 -6.80 -20.04
C CYS A 109 -3.09 -8.06 -20.06
N ALA A 110 -3.32 -8.66 -18.88
CA ALA A 110 -4.03 -9.92 -18.77
C ALA A 110 -4.82 -10.01 -17.46
N ALA A 111 -6.00 -10.61 -17.52
CA ALA A 111 -6.74 -10.97 -16.32
C ALA A 111 -6.00 -12.08 -15.54
N VAL A 112 -6.11 -12.05 -14.22
CA VAL A 112 -5.55 -13.04 -13.30
C VAL A 112 -6.71 -13.75 -12.57
N PRO A 113 -7.22 -14.87 -13.12
CA PRO A 113 -8.41 -15.53 -12.59
C PRO A 113 -8.23 -16.02 -11.15
N GLY A 114 -9.29 -15.92 -10.35
CA GLY A 114 -9.30 -16.45 -8.98
C GLY A 114 -8.37 -15.70 -8.02
N ARG A 115 -8.04 -14.44 -8.32
CA ARG A 115 -7.31 -13.53 -7.42
C ARG A 115 -8.18 -12.35 -7.04
N LYS A 116 -7.93 -11.80 -5.85
CA LYS A 116 -8.61 -10.63 -5.31
C LYS A 116 -7.60 -9.49 -5.17
N PRO A 117 -8.03 -8.24 -5.40
CA PRO A 117 -7.18 -7.08 -5.16
C PRO A 117 -6.92 -6.93 -3.66
N MET A 118 -5.81 -6.29 -3.31
CA MET A 118 -5.59 -5.82 -1.94
C MET A 118 -6.70 -4.85 -1.52
N ILE A 119 -6.88 -4.69 -0.21
CA ILE A 119 -7.77 -3.68 0.35
C ILE A 119 -7.10 -2.31 0.13
N ALA A 120 -7.85 -1.36 -0.42
CA ALA A 120 -7.41 0.00 -0.68
C ALA A 120 -8.17 0.99 0.21
N GLY A 121 -7.69 2.23 0.30
CA GLY A 121 -8.32 3.28 1.12
C GLY A 121 -9.82 3.47 0.86
N ALA A 122 -10.25 3.38 -0.40
CA ALA A 122 -11.66 3.51 -0.78
C ALA A 122 -12.55 2.37 -0.25
N ASP A 123 -11.98 1.20 0.06
CA ASP A 123 -12.72 0.06 0.61
C ASP A 123 -13.15 0.30 2.06
N PHE A 124 -12.36 1.05 2.84
CA PHE A 124 -12.72 1.42 4.23
C PHE A 124 -14.00 2.26 4.24
N SER A 125 -14.06 3.34 3.45
CA SER A 125 -15.26 4.17 3.36
C SER A 125 -16.46 3.42 2.78
N ARG A 126 -16.22 2.48 1.86
CA ARG A 126 -17.26 1.61 1.29
C ARG A 126 -17.83 0.67 2.36
N CYS A 127 -16.96 0.02 3.14
CA CYS A 127 -17.34 -0.83 4.26
C CYS A 127 -18.17 -0.06 5.30
N ASP A 128 -17.69 1.11 5.73
CA ASP A 128 -18.38 1.98 6.69
C ASP A 128 -19.81 2.31 6.26
N SER A 129 -19.95 2.74 5.01
CA SER A 129 -21.25 3.12 4.44
C SER A 129 -22.22 1.94 4.34
N ILE A 130 -21.72 0.76 3.94
CA ILE A 130 -22.55 -0.45 3.80
C ILE A 130 -23.04 -0.93 5.16
N VAL A 131 -22.15 -1.01 6.16
CA VAL A 131 -22.49 -1.55 7.48
C VAL A 131 -23.46 -0.61 8.22
N LYS A 132 -23.22 0.70 8.22
CA LYS A 132 -24.09 1.68 8.90
C LYS A 132 -25.50 1.75 8.33
N ALA A 133 -25.68 1.34 7.08
CA ALA A 133 -26.97 1.26 6.40
C ALA A 133 -27.72 -0.05 6.70
N ASP A 134 -27.05 -1.09 7.23
CA ASP A 134 -27.69 -2.38 7.47
C ASP A 134 -28.57 -2.35 8.74
N PRO A 135 -29.87 -2.70 8.64
CA PRO A 135 -30.78 -2.61 9.78
C PRO A 135 -30.42 -3.56 10.93
N ARG A 136 -29.81 -4.72 10.65
CA ARG A 136 -29.42 -5.69 11.69
C ARG A 136 -28.27 -5.15 12.53
N TRP A 137 -27.29 -4.52 11.89
CA TRP A 137 -26.21 -3.82 12.60
C TRP A 137 -26.76 -2.66 13.43
N ARG A 138 -27.67 -1.84 12.88
CA ARG A 138 -28.27 -0.72 13.61
C ARG A 138 -29.06 -1.17 14.85
N GLU A 139 -29.79 -2.27 14.74
CA GLU A 139 -30.49 -2.88 15.87
C GLU A 139 -29.51 -3.33 16.96
N ALA A 140 -28.45 -4.05 16.59
CA ALA A 140 -27.40 -4.49 17.50
C ALA A 140 -26.68 -3.32 18.20
N ILE A 141 -26.43 -2.22 17.49
CA ILE A 141 -25.84 -1.00 18.04
C ILE A 141 -26.82 -0.29 19.00
N ALA A 142 -28.11 -0.25 18.68
CA ALA A 142 -29.12 0.33 19.56
C ALA A 142 -29.25 -0.45 20.89
N GLN A 143 -29.09 -1.77 20.88
CA GLN A 143 -29.06 -2.59 22.11
C GLN A 143 -27.87 -2.25 23.03
N ARG A 144 -26.82 -1.64 22.48
CA ARG A 144 -25.64 -1.13 23.22
C ARG A 144 -25.85 0.30 23.73
N GLY A 145 -27.05 0.86 23.57
CA GLY A 145 -27.39 2.22 24.01
C GLY A 145 -26.87 3.33 23.09
N ILE A 146 -26.37 2.98 21.90
CA ILE A 146 -25.81 3.93 20.93
C ILE A 146 -26.85 4.19 19.85
N THR A 147 -27.37 5.41 19.77
CA THR A 147 -28.40 5.81 18.79
C THR A 147 -27.83 6.70 17.68
N ASP A 148 -26.80 7.49 18.00
CA ASP A 148 -26.07 8.28 17.01
C ASP A 148 -24.96 7.45 16.37
N VAL A 149 -25.27 6.83 15.24
CA VAL A 149 -24.29 6.03 14.48
C VAL A 149 -23.19 6.90 13.82
N THR A 150 -23.34 8.23 13.78
CA THR A 150 -22.28 9.12 13.26
C THR A 150 -21.12 9.25 14.24
N SER A 151 -21.35 8.90 15.51
CA SER A 151 -20.31 8.75 16.52
C SER A 151 -19.50 7.46 16.38
N LEU A 152 -19.80 6.62 15.38
CA LEU A 152 -19.11 5.35 15.12
C LEU A 152 -18.37 5.39 13.79
N VAL A 153 -17.41 4.48 13.64
CA VAL A 153 -16.72 4.17 12.39
C VAL A 153 -16.61 2.66 12.26
N VAL A 154 -16.69 2.15 11.03
CA VAL A 154 -16.50 0.73 10.74
C VAL A 154 -15.34 0.55 9.78
N ASP A 155 -14.29 -0.11 10.24
CA ASP A 155 -13.11 -0.42 9.43
C ASP A 155 -13.24 -1.80 8.79
N GLY A 156 -13.01 -1.86 7.48
CA GLY A 156 -13.05 -3.10 6.69
C GLY A 156 -11.71 -3.80 6.68
N TRP A 157 -11.53 -4.80 7.53
CA TRP A 157 -10.31 -5.59 7.65
C TRP A 157 -10.33 -6.81 6.73
N SER A 158 -9.15 -7.35 6.40
CA SER A 158 -9.05 -8.59 5.62
C SER A 158 -9.80 -9.73 6.31
N SER A 159 -10.66 -10.43 5.56
CA SER A 159 -11.51 -11.49 6.11
C SER A 159 -10.82 -12.86 6.21
N GLY A 160 -9.64 -13.02 5.60
CA GLY A 160 -9.09 -14.35 5.36
C GLY A 160 -9.90 -15.07 4.27
N ILE A 161 -10.10 -16.38 4.43
CA ILE A 161 -10.87 -17.20 3.47
C ILE A 161 -12.25 -17.50 4.06
N VAL A 162 -13.17 -16.54 3.93
CA VAL A 162 -14.58 -16.72 4.33
C VAL A 162 -15.42 -17.36 3.23
N SER A 163 -15.02 -17.15 1.97
CA SER A 163 -15.70 -17.70 0.80
C SER A 163 -14.70 -18.09 -0.28
N THR A 164 -15.05 -19.12 -1.04
CA THR A 164 -14.31 -19.57 -2.23
C THR A 164 -14.95 -19.08 -3.53
N ASP A 165 -16.11 -18.38 -3.46
CA ASP A 165 -16.74 -17.81 -4.64
C ASP A 165 -15.89 -16.65 -5.19
N PRO A 166 -15.35 -16.76 -6.43
CA PRO A 166 -14.54 -15.71 -7.02
C PRO A 166 -15.30 -14.41 -7.28
N LYS A 167 -16.64 -14.37 -7.11
CA LYS A 167 -17.45 -13.16 -7.24
C LYS A 167 -17.58 -12.36 -5.94
N GLN A 168 -17.30 -12.96 -4.78
CA GLN A 168 -17.45 -12.29 -3.49
C GLN A 168 -16.16 -11.63 -3.06
N ARG A 169 -16.18 -10.34 -2.70
CA ARG A 169 -15.02 -9.60 -2.18
C ARG A 169 -15.29 -9.19 -0.74
N ILE A 170 -14.93 -10.07 0.19
CA ILE A 170 -15.37 -9.98 1.60
C ILE A 170 -14.33 -9.30 2.48
N VAL A 171 -14.78 -8.35 3.30
CA VAL A 171 -14.02 -7.79 4.44
C VAL A 171 -14.78 -8.02 5.76
N ARG A 172 -14.06 -8.00 6.88
CA ARG A 172 -14.64 -7.96 8.23
C ARG A 172 -14.80 -6.50 8.64
N GLY A 173 -16.02 -6.04 8.81
CA GLY A 173 -16.34 -4.73 9.36
C GLY A 173 -16.23 -4.75 10.88
N ILE A 174 -15.25 -4.05 11.44
CA ILE A 174 -15.02 -3.89 12.87
C ILE A 174 -15.46 -2.49 13.28
N THR A 175 -16.31 -2.39 14.31
CA THR A 175 -16.91 -1.12 14.70
C THR A 175 -16.12 -0.49 15.85
N TYR A 176 -15.86 0.81 15.76
CA TYR A 176 -15.20 1.61 16.80
C TYR A 176 -16.02 2.85 17.14
N ALA A 177 -15.95 3.30 18.39
CA ALA A 177 -16.48 4.59 18.81
C ALA A 177 -15.46 5.71 18.56
N LEU A 178 -15.91 6.81 17.96
CA LEU A 178 -15.08 7.99 17.73
C LEU A 178 -14.90 8.80 19.02
N THR A 179 -13.72 9.40 19.17
CA THR A 179 -13.28 10.16 20.34
C THR A 179 -12.76 11.54 19.93
N ASN A 180 -13.63 12.46 19.48
CA ASN A 180 -13.23 13.81 19.03
C ASN A 180 -11.98 13.84 18.11
N GLY A 181 -11.70 12.74 17.37
CA GLY A 181 -10.55 12.61 16.49
C GLY A 181 -9.21 12.17 17.12
N VAL A 182 -9.15 11.76 18.39
CA VAL A 182 -7.89 11.41 19.08
C VAL A 182 -7.36 10.05 18.65
N ASN A 183 -8.14 8.99 18.85
CA ASN A 183 -7.79 7.64 18.43
C ASN A 183 -9.07 6.80 18.44
N GLN A 184 -9.50 6.26 17.31
CA GLN A 184 -10.70 5.41 17.27
C GLN A 184 -10.42 3.98 17.78
N TYR A 185 -9.17 3.52 17.69
CA TYR A 185 -8.81 2.14 17.97
C TYR A 185 -8.78 1.80 19.47
N ASP A 186 -8.86 2.80 20.36
CA ASP A 186 -8.90 2.58 21.81
C ASP A 186 -10.31 2.23 22.33
N ARG A 187 -11.34 2.34 21.47
CA ARG A 187 -12.73 2.09 21.82
C ARG A 187 -13.46 1.21 20.81
N PRO A 188 -13.04 -0.06 20.65
CA PRO A 188 -13.81 -1.02 19.86
C PRO A 188 -15.20 -1.21 20.47
N ILE A 189 -16.21 -1.34 19.61
CA ILE A 189 -17.53 -1.84 19.99
C ILE A 189 -17.46 -3.36 19.93
N GLU A 190 -17.06 -3.96 21.04
CA GLU A 190 -16.84 -5.40 21.14
C GLU A 190 -18.13 -6.23 21.01
N GLY A 191 -17.94 -7.49 20.64
CA GLY A 191 -19.02 -8.46 20.50
C GLY A 191 -19.86 -8.30 19.23
N ILE A 192 -19.51 -7.41 18.30
CA ILE A 192 -20.19 -7.29 17.00
C ILE A 192 -19.19 -7.24 15.83
N ILE A 193 -19.42 -8.10 14.82
CA ILE A 193 -18.65 -8.11 13.57
C ILE A 193 -19.57 -8.32 12.37
N CYS A 194 -19.23 -7.68 11.25
CA CYS A 194 -19.94 -7.85 10.00
C CYS A 194 -19.05 -8.48 8.93
N HIS A 195 -19.55 -9.45 8.18
CA HIS A 195 -18.96 -9.80 6.88
C HIS A 195 -19.60 -8.95 5.79
N VAL A 196 -18.78 -8.25 5.01
CA VAL A 196 -19.25 -7.27 4.03
C VAL A 196 -18.73 -7.65 2.66
N ASP A 197 -19.64 -7.88 1.71
CA ASP A 197 -19.28 -8.00 0.31
C ASP A 197 -19.19 -6.61 -0.32
N LEU A 198 -17.97 -6.17 -0.61
CA LEU A 198 -17.68 -4.85 -1.15
C LEU A 198 -18.17 -4.67 -2.58
N ASP A 199 -18.28 -5.75 -3.36
CA ASP A 199 -18.74 -5.69 -4.74
C ASP A 199 -20.26 -5.70 -4.80
N ALA A 200 -20.90 -6.61 -4.05
CA ALA A 200 -22.35 -6.66 -3.93
C ALA A 200 -22.95 -5.55 -3.05
N ARG A 201 -22.09 -4.77 -2.37
CA ARG A 201 -22.44 -3.66 -1.47
C ARG A 201 -23.45 -4.04 -0.39
N LYS A 202 -23.22 -5.18 0.25
CA LYS A 202 -24.14 -5.71 1.26
C LYS A 202 -23.39 -6.32 2.44
N VAL A 203 -24.00 -6.25 3.61
CA VAL A 203 -23.62 -7.07 4.75
C VAL A 203 -24.18 -8.48 4.53
N ILE A 204 -23.30 -9.47 4.49
CA ILE A 204 -23.69 -10.88 4.37
C ILE A 204 -24.12 -11.40 5.75
N ASP A 205 -23.22 -11.28 6.72
CA ASP A 205 -23.42 -11.77 8.09
C ASP A 205 -23.24 -10.65 9.12
N VAL A 206 -24.04 -10.70 10.17
CA VAL A 206 -23.86 -9.91 11.39
C VAL A 206 -23.71 -10.89 12.54
N PHE A 207 -22.52 -10.96 13.11
CA PHE A 207 -22.23 -11.74 14.31
C PHE A 207 -22.38 -10.82 15.51
N ASP A 208 -23.40 -11.03 16.33
CA ASP A 208 -23.58 -10.33 17.61
C ASP A 208 -23.52 -11.34 18.75
N HIS A 209 -22.48 -11.22 19.57
CA HIS A 209 -22.20 -12.06 20.75
C HIS A 209 -22.57 -11.36 22.06
N GLY A 210 -23.42 -10.33 21.98
CA GLY A 210 -23.93 -9.60 23.13
C GLY A 210 -23.14 -8.32 23.42
N VAL A 211 -23.74 -7.52 24.30
CA VAL A 211 -23.20 -6.22 24.70
C VAL A 211 -21.96 -6.41 25.57
N GLN A 212 -20.86 -5.77 25.16
CA GLN A 212 -19.64 -5.65 25.96
C GLN A 212 -19.44 -4.19 26.39
N PRO A 213 -18.79 -3.93 27.54
CA PRO A 213 -18.46 -2.57 27.94
C PRO A 213 -17.58 -1.88 26.90
N VAL A 214 -17.97 -0.69 26.47
CA VAL A 214 -17.12 0.16 25.63
C VAL A 214 -16.12 0.87 26.55
N ALA A 215 -14.83 0.74 26.24
CA ALA A 215 -13.77 1.39 27.01
C ALA A 215 -14.00 2.91 27.10
N SER A 216 -13.57 3.51 28.21
CA SER A 216 -13.42 4.96 28.27
C SER A 216 -12.28 5.39 27.33
N PRO A 217 -12.38 6.57 26.69
CA PRO A 217 -11.29 7.07 25.85
C PRO A 217 -9.99 7.16 26.64
N SER A 218 -8.89 6.76 26.01
CA SER A 218 -7.56 7.06 26.51
C SER A 218 -7.32 8.57 26.49
N ALA A 219 -6.47 9.07 27.38
CA ALA A 219 -6.06 10.48 27.33
C ALA A 219 -5.37 10.76 26.00
N SER A 220 -5.75 11.85 25.32
CA SER A 220 -5.04 12.30 24.13
C SER A 220 -3.58 12.59 24.47
N HIS A 221 -2.68 12.42 23.50
CA HIS A 221 -1.32 12.95 23.64
C HIS A 221 -1.33 14.46 23.95
N ASP A 222 -2.36 15.19 23.50
CA ASP A 222 -2.56 16.62 23.80
C ASP A 222 -3.09 16.86 25.23
N ASP A 223 -3.79 15.88 25.82
CA ASP A 223 -4.28 15.94 27.21
C ASP A 223 -3.17 15.58 28.21
N LEU A 224 -2.16 14.84 27.74
CA LEU A 224 -0.92 14.64 28.46
C LEU A 224 -0.17 15.96 28.42
N THR A 225 -0.36 16.79 29.44
CA THR A 225 0.50 17.96 29.73
C THR A 225 1.90 17.48 30.15
N ILE A 226 2.57 16.80 29.23
CA ILE A 226 3.99 16.52 29.30
C ILE A 226 4.63 17.85 28.93
N SER A 227 4.97 18.65 29.94
CA SER A 227 6.00 19.67 29.78
C SER A 227 7.31 18.89 29.75
N PRO A 228 7.89 18.59 28.57
CA PRO A 228 9.20 17.96 28.57
C PRO A 228 10.14 18.87 29.35
N GLU A 229 10.88 18.28 30.30
CA GLU A 229 11.97 18.98 30.96
C GLU A 229 12.86 19.62 29.87
N PRO A 230 13.37 20.84 30.09
CA PRO A 230 14.26 21.48 29.13
C PRO A 230 15.41 20.54 28.77
N PHE A 231 15.46 20.09 27.52
CA PHE A 231 16.55 19.26 27.02
C PHE A 231 17.61 20.12 26.35
N VAL A 232 18.86 19.72 26.49
CA VAL A 232 19.96 20.30 25.71
C VAL A 232 19.88 19.72 24.30
N PRO A 233 19.71 20.53 23.24
CA PRO A 233 19.67 20.01 21.87
C PRO A 233 20.97 19.28 21.51
N LEU A 234 20.85 18.07 20.95
CA LEU A 234 21.96 17.37 20.32
C LEU A 234 22.02 17.75 18.85
N THR A 235 23.15 18.33 18.43
CA THR A 235 23.42 18.62 17.02
C THR A 235 24.48 17.66 16.50
N ILE A 236 24.17 16.93 15.44
CA ILE A 236 25.13 16.09 14.70
C ILE A 236 25.46 16.82 13.39
N GLN A 237 26.73 17.18 13.19
CA GLN A 237 27.22 17.82 11.96
C GLN A 237 28.30 16.94 11.32
N HIS A 238 28.20 16.76 10.00
CA HIS A 238 29.23 16.14 9.19
C HIS A 238 29.89 17.22 8.33
N GLU A 239 31.22 17.23 8.24
CA GLU A 239 31.95 18.15 7.35
C GLU A 239 31.63 17.91 5.86
N ARG A 240 31.27 16.66 5.54
CA ARG A 240 30.80 16.21 4.23
C ARG A 240 29.93 14.97 4.40
N GLU A 241 29.07 14.71 3.43
CA GLU A 241 28.33 13.45 3.38
C GLU A 241 29.29 12.26 3.30
N PRO A 242 29.13 11.22 4.14
CA PRO A 242 30.00 10.04 4.11
C PRO A 242 29.63 9.07 2.97
N PHE A 243 28.66 9.42 2.14
CA PHE A 243 28.16 8.65 1.01
C PHE A 243 27.95 9.56 -0.21
N THR A 244 27.85 8.96 -1.38
CA THR A 244 27.39 9.64 -2.60
C THR A 244 26.07 9.04 -3.06
N ILE A 245 25.24 9.87 -3.70
CA ILE A 245 24.03 9.44 -4.39
C ILE A 245 24.14 9.89 -5.84
N ASP A 246 24.08 8.93 -6.76
CA ASP A 246 24.04 9.15 -8.20
C ASP A 246 22.78 8.48 -8.75
N GLU A 247 21.79 9.30 -9.11
CA GLU A 247 20.40 8.90 -9.34
C GLU A 247 19.83 8.11 -8.14
N GLN A 248 19.78 6.79 -8.24
CA GLN A 248 19.28 5.87 -7.21
C GLN A 248 20.39 4.99 -6.64
N ARG A 249 21.63 5.16 -7.08
CA ARG A 249 22.78 4.42 -6.56
C ARG A 249 23.38 5.16 -5.38
N ILE A 250 23.52 4.46 -4.26
CA ILE A 250 24.23 4.90 -3.07
C ILE A 250 25.59 4.20 -3.04
N THR A 251 26.65 4.98 -2.86
CA THR A 251 28.01 4.46 -2.58
C THR A 251 28.48 4.94 -1.22
N TRP A 252 28.87 4.02 -0.34
CA TRP A 252 29.22 4.32 1.04
C TRP A 252 30.21 3.30 1.61
N GLN A 253 31.41 3.73 2.02
CA GLN A 253 32.43 2.87 2.64
C GLN A 253 32.66 1.51 1.93
N GLY A 254 32.80 1.54 0.60
CA GLY A 254 32.99 0.34 -0.22
C GLY A 254 31.70 -0.45 -0.49
N TRP A 255 30.54 -0.06 0.04
CA TRP A 255 29.24 -0.56 -0.40
C TRP A 255 28.71 0.23 -1.58
N SER A 256 28.02 -0.47 -2.49
CA SER A 256 27.26 0.11 -3.59
C SER A 256 25.93 -0.62 -3.72
N PHE A 257 24.82 0.11 -3.82
CA PHE A 257 23.49 -0.45 -4.05
C PHE A 257 22.55 0.58 -4.64
N ARG A 258 21.47 0.14 -5.28
CA ARG A 258 20.40 1.01 -5.77
C ARG A 258 19.18 0.92 -4.87
N PHE A 259 18.41 2.00 -4.73
CA PHE A 259 17.16 1.99 -3.96
C PHE A 259 15.96 2.39 -4.81
N LEU A 260 14.82 1.75 -4.55
CA LEU A 260 13.54 2.06 -5.17
C LEU A 260 12.42 1.95 -4.12
N MET A 261 11.31 2.63 -4.37
CA MET A 261 10.11 2.56 -3.54
C MET A 261 9.06 1.72 -4.26
N HIS A 262 8.84 0.50 -3.75
CA HIS A 262 7.80 -0.41 -4.21
C HIS A 262 6.49 -0.15 -3.44
N PRO A 263 5.35 0.03 -4.11
CA PRO A 263 4.07 0.37 -3.48
C PRO A 263 3.56 -0.67 -2.46
N ARG A 264 4.01 -1.93 -2.56
CA ARG A 264 3.65 -3.01 -1.60
C ARG A 264 4.74 -3.29 -0.56
N GLU A 265 6.00 -3.32 -0.97
CA GLU A 265 7.12 -3.76 -0.10
C GLU A 265 7.85 -2.59 0.56
N GLY A 266 7.54 -1.34 0.19
CA GLY A 266 8.26 -0.16 0.65
C GLY A 266 9.64 -0.06 0.00
N LEU A 267 10.66 0.20 0.81
CA LEU A 267 12.04 0.30 0.34
C LEU A 267 12.53 -1.06 -0.18
N VAL A 268 12.98 -1.09 -1.43
CA VAL A 268 13.66 -2.24 -2.02
C VAL A 268 15.03 -1.79 -2.51
N ILE A 269 16.08 -2.53 -2.15
CA ILE A 269 17.44 -2.26 -2.62
C ILE A 269 17.89 -3.32 -3.62
N TYR A 270 18.62 -2.87 -4.64
CA TYR A 270 19.05 -3.67 -5.78
C TYR A 270 20.56 -3.61 -6.00
N ASP A 271 21.09 -4.62 -6.69
CA ASP A 271 22.49 -4.73 -7.11
C ASP A 271 23.47 -4.35 -5.99
N VAL A 272 23.29 -4.98 -4.83
CA VAL A 272 24.12 -4.78 -3.64
C VAL A 272 25.48 -5.41 -3.88
N ARG A 273 26.51 -4.58 -3.77
CA ARG A 273 27.91 -4.93 -3.99
C ARG A 273 28.78 -4.38 -2.87
N ARG A 274 29.95 -5.01 -2.70
CA ARG A 274 30.96 -4.60 -1.73
C ARG A 274 32.35 -4.68 -2.34
N THR A 275 33.08 -3.57 -2.31
CA THR A 275 34.49 -3.51 -2.68
C THR A 275 35.36 -3.90 -1.48
N LEU A 276 36.13 -4.97 -1.63
CA LEU A 276 37.09 -5.46 -0.65
C LEU A 276 38.46 -5.58 -1.31
N GLN A 277 39.48 -4.95 -0.73
CA GLN A 277 40.86 -4.99 -1.27
C GLN A 277 40.97 -4.55 -2.74
N GLY A 278 40.12 -3.61 -3.17
CA GLY A 278 40.08 -3.13 -4.56
C GLY A 278 39.20 -3.96 -5.49
N GLU A 279 38.70 -5.11 -5.05
CA GLU A 279 37.86 -6.01 -5.85
C GLU A 279 36.39 -5.87 -5.47
N GLU A 280 35.53 -5.67 -6.47
CA GLU A 280 34.08 -5.59 -6.26
C GLU A 280 33.46 -6.99 -6.18
N GLN A 281 32.72 -7.24 -5.11
CA GLN A 281 32.03 -8.51 -4.87
C GLN A 281 30.52 -8.30 -4.88
N TYR A 282 29.82 -9.13 -5.65
CA TYR A 282 28.36 -9.19 -5.61
C TYR A 282 27.88 -9.78 -4.27
N VAL A 283 26.89 -9.15 -3.66
CA VAL A 283 26.27 -9.61 -2.41
C VAL A 283 24.83 -10.06 -2.63
N ALA A 284 23.98 -9.20 -3.17
CA ALA A 284 22.57 -9.50 -3.39
C ALA A 284 21.99 -8.70 -4.57
N TRP A 285 21.02 -9.27 -5.28
CA TRP A 285 20.40 -8.60 -6.41
C TRP A 285 19.23 -7.72 -6.01
N ARG A 286 18.42 -8.19 -5.07
CA ARG A 286 17.19 -7.56 -4.62
C ARG A 286 16.97 -7.96 -3.17
N LEU A 287 16.83 -6.97 -2.30
CA LEU A 287 16.45 -7.15 -0.90
C LEU A 287 15.26 -6.22 -0.62
N GLY A 288 14.18 -6.79 -0.10
CA GLY A 288 12.95 -6.08 0.24
C GLY A 288 12.15 -6.86 1.26
N LEU A 289 11.20 -6.19 1.93
CA LEU A 289 10.29 -6.82 2.88
C LEU A 289 9.13 -7.45 2.11
N SER A 290 9.24 -8.73 1.80
CA SER A 290 8.29 -9.43 0.92
C SER A 290 6.89 -9.55 1.51
N GLU A 291 6.79 -9.74 2.82
CA GLU A 291 5.50 -9.87 3.51
C GLU A 291 5.64 -9.59 5.02
N MET A 292 4.56 -9.12 5.63
CA MET A 292 4.39 -9.06 7.08
C MET A 292 2.97 -9.51 7.42
N PHE A 293 2.84 -10.44 8.35
CA PHE A 293 1.55 -10.92 8.81
C PHE A 293 1.47 -10.86 10.33
N VAL A 294 0.33 -10.38 10.85
CA VAL A 294 0.06 -10.22 12.28
C VAL A 294 -1.14 -11.11 12.64
N PRO A 295 -0.92 -12.39 12.99
CA PRO A 295 -1.99 -13.27 13.43
C PRO A 295 -2.45 -12.87 14.84
N TYR A 296 -3.76 -12.74 15.01
CA TYR A 296 -4.37 -12.59 16.33
C TYR A 296 -4.50 -13.95 17.00
N GLY A 297 -4.25 -14.00 18.32
CA GLY A 297 -4.30 -15.22 19.13
C GLY A 297 -5.56 -15.34 20.00
N ASP A 298 -6.52 -14.43 19.83
CA ASP A 298 -7.83 -14.51 20.49
C ASP A 298 -8.70 -15.52 19.75
N SER A 299 -9.29 -16.47 20.48
CA SER A 299 -10.09 -17.57 19.93
C SER A 299 -11.59 -17.28 19.89
N SER A 300 -12.02 -16.10 20.33
CA SER A 300 -13.42 -15.68 20.25
C SER A 300 -13.83 -15.51 18.79
N ALA A 301 -15.12 -15.65 18.50
CA ALA A 301 -15.64 -15.46 17.14
C ALA A 301 -15.43 -14.02 16.60
N ALA A 302 -15.08 -13.08 17.48
CA ALA A 302 -14.76 -11.71 17.12
C ALA A 302 -13.34 -11.54 16.54
N TRP A 303 -12.44 -12.53 16.63
CA TRP A 303 -11.04 -12.33 16.24
C TRP A 303 -10.51 -13.45 15.35
#